data_AF-A0A260ZH30-F1
#
_entry.id   AF-A0A260ZH30-F1
#
_cell.length_a   1.000
_cell.length_b   1.000
_cell.length_c   1.000
_cell.angle_alpha   90.00
_cell.angle_beta   90.00
_cell.angle_gamma   90.00
#
_symmetry.space_group_name_H-M   'P 1'
#
loop_
_entity.id
_entity.type
_entity.pdbx_description
1 polymer ?
#
loop_
_entity_poly.entity_id
_entity_poly.type
_entity_poly.pdbx_seq_one_letter_code
_entity_poly.pdbx_strand_id
1 'polypeptide(L)'
;MAPKMYALRMEDQQGTSSYSVKAKGVSLTSKNSEAISFNTMKETVKDFISEGISEPLVAKMMTFKRGDNALDGLWTCVTDKRVNPKMDKGHYDIHGVVTPFGQLPTNTLLIDDYPFYDQ
;
A
#
# COMPACT_ATOMS: atom_id res chain seq x y z
N MET A 1 6.68 4.03 -7.05
CA MET A 1 5.89 3.43 -5.93
C MET A 1 4.56 2.83 -6.43
N ALA A 2 3.91 1.91 -5.70
CA ALA A 2 2.63 1.31 -6.11
C ALA A 2 1.42 2.28 -5.99
N PRO A 3 0.25 2.00 -6.60
CA PRO A 3 -0.91 2.89 -6.51
C PRO A 3 -1.38 3.16 -5.07
N LYS A 4 -1.72 4.42 -4.77
CA LYS A 4 -2.21 4.90 -3.45
C LYS A 4 -1.20 4.72 -2.31
N MET A 5 0.08 4.68 -2.66
CA MET A 5 1.22 4.62 -1.76
C MET A 5 2.07 5.86 -1.93
N TYR A 6 2.46 6.50 -0.83
CA TYR A 6 3.24 7.73 -0.84
C TYR A 6 4.39 7.63 0.15
N ALA A 7 5.54 8.20 -0.18
CA ALA A 7 6.61 8.41 0.77
C ALA A 7 6.48 9.81 1.38
N LEU A 8 6.74 9.92 2.68
CA LEU A 8 6.75 11.16 3.44
C LEU A 8 8.14 11.34 4.03
N ARG A 9 8.74 12.51 3.81
CA ARG A 9 9.87 12.99 4.60
C ARG A 9 9.31 13.84 5.74
N MET A 10 9.68 13.51 6.96
CA MET A 10 9.28 14.22 8.18
C MET A 10 10.54 14.77 8.83
N GLU A 11 10.60 16.09 9.02
CA GLU A 11 11.71 16.78 9.66
C GLU A 11 11.31 17.20 11.07
N ASP A 12 12.16 16.92 12.06
CA ASP A 12 11.95 17.37 13.42
C ASP A 12 12.45 18.81 13.64
N GLN A 13 12.27 19.34 14.85
CA GLN A 13 12.74 20.68 15.21
C GLN A 13 14.26 20.82 15.23
N GLN A 14 15.00 19.70 15.22
CA GLN A 14 16.46 19.64 15.23
C GLN A 14 17.04 19.47 13.81
N GLY A 15 16.19 19.37 12.78
CA GLY A 15 16.59 19.16 11.39
C GLY A 15 16.83 17.69 11.03
N THR A 16 16.54 16.74 11.93
CA THR A 16 16.64 15.31 11.63
C THR A 16 15.50 14.91 10.73
N SER A 17 15.83 14.34 9.57
CA SER A 17 14.85 13.83 8.62
C SER A 17 14.59 12.35 8.85
N SER A 18 13.31 11.97 8.87
CA SER A 18 12.86 10.58 8.89
C SER A 18 11.94 10.34 7.70
N TYR A 19 11.94 9.11 7.18
CA TYR A 19 11.13 8.72 6.04
C TYR A 19 10.09 7.68 6.45
N SER A 20 8.85 7.87 6.02
CA SER A 20 7.76 6.94 6.28
C SER A 20 6.95 6.69 5.01
N VAL A 21 6.52 5.45 4.82
CA VAL A 21 5.65 5.08 3.71
C VAL A 21 4.20 5.00 4.19
N LYS A 22 3.33 5.64 3.43
CA LYS A 22 1.90 5.73 3.70
C LYS A 22 1.09 4.95 2.67
N ALA A 23 0.32 3.98 3.18
CA ALA A 23 -0.71 3.28 2.43
C ALA A 23 -2.11 3.85 2.73
N LYS A 24 -2.93 4.05 1.69
CA LYS A 24 -4.33 4.39 1.88
C LYS A 24 -5.05 3.30 2.68
N GLY A 25 -5.72 3.72 3.76
CA GLY A 25 -6.48 2.82 4.63
C GLY A 25 -5.62 2.04 5.63
N VAL A 26 -4.34 2.39 5.79
CA VAL A 26 -3.47 1.87 6.85
C VAL A 26 -3.23 2.93 7.91
N SER A 27 -3.36 2.54 9.18
CA SER A 27 -3.07 3.42 10.31
C SER A 27 -1.57 3.71 10.40
N LEU A 28 -1.21 4.94 10.75
CA LEU A 28 0.19 5.35 10.93
C LEU A 28 0.65 4.89 12.33
N THR A 29 1.34 3.75 12.39
CA THR A 29 1.95 3.23 13.62
C THR A 29 3.37 2.77 13.30
N SER A 30 4.25 2.71 14.31
CA SER A 30 5.62 2.19 14.13
C SER A 30 5.61 0.79 13.51
N LYS A 31 4.80 -0.11 14.08
CA LYS A 31 4.63 -1.49 13.58
C LYS A 31 4.16 -1.56 12.12
N ASN A 32 3.24 -0.69 11.71
CA ASN A 32 2.78 -0.65 10.32
C ASN A 32 3.83 -0.05 9.37
N SER A 33 4.66 0.87 9.87
CA SER A 33 5.73 1.50 9.08
C SER A 33 6.89 0.52 8.85
N GLU A 34 7.12 -0.40 9.78
CA GLU A 34 8.04 -1.53 9.61
C GLU A 34 7.50 -2.52 8.57
N ALA A 35 6.21 -2.90 8.67
CA ALA A 35 5.58 -3.84 7.75
C ALA A 35 5.47 -3.28 6.31
N ILE A 36 5.14 -1.98 6.19
CA ILE A 36 5.00 -1.28 4.92
C ILE A 36 6.08 -0.21 4.86
N SER A 37 7.25 -0.62 4.38
CA SER A 37 8.40 0.24 4.13
C SER A 37 8.66 0.38 2.64
N PHE A 38 9.63 1.22 2.28
CA PHE A 38 10.05 1.33 0.89
C PHE A 38 10.60 -0.01 0.36
N ASN A 39 11.45 -0.67 1.15
CA ASN A 39 12.09 -1.92 0.76
C ASN A 39 11.07 -3.04 0.57
N THR A 40 10.17 -3.24 1.54
CA THR A 40 9.16 -4.30 1.44
C THR A 40 8.24 -4.06 0.24
N MET A 41 7.86 -2.81 -0.03
CA MET A 41 7.06 -2.48 -1.20
C MET A 41 7.81 -2.68 -2.52
N LYS A 42 9.09 -2.31 -2.58
CA LYS A 42 9.95 -2.50 -3.76
C LYS A 42 10.06 -3.98 -4.10
N GLU A 43 10.25 -4.83 -3.10
CA GLU A 43 10.26 -6.29 -3.26
C GLU A 43 8.91 -6.80 -3.77
N THR A 44 7.80 -6.46 -3.12
CA THR A 44 6.46 -6.89 -3.56
C THR A 44 6.14 -6.48 -5.00
N VAL A 45 6.55 -5.28 -5.42
CA VAL A 45 6.35 -4.82 -6.81
C VAL A 45 7.25 -5.59 -7.79
N LYS A 46 8.50 -5.90 -7.42
CA LYS A 46 9.40 -6.72 -8.23
C LYS A 46 8.84 -8.12 -8.44
N ASP A 47 8.44 -8.78 -7.36
CA ASP A 47 7.85 -10.12 -7.39
C ASP A 47 6.59 -10.14 -8.27
N PHE A 48 5.75 -9.11 -8.13
CA PHE A 48 4.57 -8.96 -8.96
C PHE A 48 4.88 -8.76 -10.46
N ILE A 49 5.95 -8.04 -10.81
CA ILE A 49 6.37 -7.85 -12.21
C ILE A 49 6.96 -9.13 -12.80
N SER A 50 7.73 -9.89 -12.01
CA SER A 50 8.34 -11.15 -12.47
C SER A 50 7.34 -12.29 -12.57
N GLU A 51 6.47 -12.45 -11.59
CA GLU A 51 5.60 -13.63 -11.45
C GLU A 51 4.12 -13.34 -11.78
N GLY A 52 3.74 -12.07 -11.92
CA GLY A 52 2.34 -11.65 -12.09
C GLY A 52 1.48 -11.78 -10.81
N ILE A 53 2.06 -12.29 -9.73
CA ILE A 53 1.44 -12.52 -8.43
C ILE A 53 2.46 -12.12 -7.35
N SER A 54 1.98 -11.59 -6.22
CA SER A 54 2.80 -11.30 -5.05
C SER A 54 1.98 -11.51 -3.79
N GLU A 55 2.62 -11.96 -2.72
CA GLU A 55 1.97 -12.02 -1.41
C GLU A 55 1.63 -10.60 -0.92
N PRO A 56 0.42 -10.37 -0.37
CA PRO A 56 0.02 -9.06 0.12
C PRO A 56 0.76 -8.69 1.39
N LEU A 57 1.22 -7.44 1.48
CA LEU A 57 1.69 -6.88 2.76
C LEU A 57 0.48 -6.73 3.70
N VAL A 58 0.63 -7.16 4.96
CA VAL A 58 -0.44 -7.09 5.97
C VAL A 58 -0.10 -6.05 7.02
N ALA A 59 -0.98 -5.07 7.18
CA ALA A 59 -0.89 -4.04 8.20
C ALA A 59 -2.18 -3.92 9.00
N LYS A 60 -2.17 -3.11 10.06
CA LYS A 60 -3.36 -2.83 10.87
C LYS A 60 -4.09 -1.57 10.38
N MET A 61 -5.40 -1.65 10.28
CA MET A 61 -6.30 -0.52 10.03
C MET A 61 -7.21 -0.34 11.24
N MET A 62 -7.29 0.90 11.73
CA MET A 62 -8.32 1.27 12.70
C MET A 62 -9.58 1.69 11.93
N THR A 63 -10.70 1.05 12.23
CA THR A 63 -11.99 1.33 11.59
C THR A 63 -13.08 1.49 12.63
N PHE A 64 -14.10 2.27 12.29
CA PHE A 64 -15.34 2.30 13.04
C PHE A 64 -16.26 1.19 12.54
N LYS A 65 -16.93 0.52 13.48
CA LYS A 65 -18.04 -0.38 13.21
C LYS A 65 -19.28 0.13 13.93
N ARG A 66 -20.43 -0.14 13.34
CA ARG A 66 -21.76 0.07 13.90
C ARG A 66 -22.41 -1.29 14.08
N GLY A 67 -23.35 -1.38 15.01
CA GLY A 67 -24.19 -2.56 15.18
C GLY A 67 -25.09 -2.78 13.97
N ASP A 68 -25.91 -3.81 14.04
CA ASP A 68 -26.77 -4.21 12.93
C ASP A 68 -27.85 -3.15 12.61
N ASN A 69 -28.14 -2.23 13.55
CA ASN A 69 -29.09 -1.15 13.35
C ASN A 69 -28.42 0.18 13.03
N ALA A 70 -29.12 0.98 12.22
CA ALA A 70 -28.63 2.29 11.80
C ALA A 70 -28.40 3.28 12.95
N LEU A 71 -29.03 3.10 14.12
CA LEU A 71 -28.87 4.00 15.28
C LEU A 71 -27.98 3.42 16.38
N ASP A 72 -27.35 2.26 16.14
CA ASP A 72 -26.44 1.68 17.12
C ASP A 72 -25.19 2.55 17.31
N GLY A 73 -24.60 2.44 18.49
CA GLY A 73 -23.34 3.12 18.81
C GLY A 73 -22.23 2.75 17.83
N LEU A 74 -21.33 3.71 17.59
CA LEU A 74 -20.08 3.46 16.88
C LEU A 74 -19.02 2.99 17.88
N TRP A 75 -18.29 1.94 17.52
CA TRP A 75 -17.08 1.55 18.25
C TRP A 75 -15.90 1.43 17.31
N THR A 76 -14.72 1.66 17.86
CA THR A 76 -13.46 1.51 17.15
C THR A 76 -12.99 0.06 17.25
N CYS A 77 -12.56 -0.52 16.14
CA CYS A 77 -11.87 -1.81 16.14
C CYS A 77 -10.64 -1.77 15.24
N VAL A 78 -9.68 -2.64 15.55
CA VAL A 78 -8.50 -2.85 14.72
C VAL A 78 -8.73 -4.07 13.83
N THR A 79 -8.53 -3.90 12.53
CA THR A 79 -8.70 -4.94 11.51
C THR A 79 -7.46 -5.06 10.66
N ASP A 80 -7.23 -6.24 10.09
CA ASP A 80 -6.13 -6.43 9.14
C ASP A 80 -6.46 -5.80 7.79
N LYS A 81 -5.46 -5.09 7.24
CA LYS A 81 -5.50 -4.50 5.93
C LYS A 81 -4.41 -5.13 5.07
N ARG A 82 -4.85 -5.80 4.01
CA ARG A 82 -3.98 -6.30 2.95
C ARG A 82 -3.70 -5.18 1.95
N VAL A 83 -2.42 -4.98 1.65
CA VAL A 83 -1.93 -4.01 0.69
C VAL A 83 -1.31 -4.78 -0.47
N ASN A 84 -1.84 -4.54 -1.66
CA ASN A 84 -1.42 -5.20 -2.90
C ASN A 84 -0.77 -4.17 -3.83
N PRO A 85 0.16 -4.60 -4.69
CA PRO A 85 0.75 -3.75 -5.72
C PRO A 85 -0.22 -3.47 -6.88
N LYS A 86 -1.34 -4.18 -6.96
CA LYS A 86 -2.39 -4.03 -7.97
C LYS A 86 -3.71 -3.52 -7.40
N MET A 87 -4.52 -2.94 -8.26
CA MET A 87 -5.86 -2.48 -7.93
C MET A 87 -6.90 -3.59 -8.07
N ASP A 88 -8.02 -3.46 -7.37
CA ASP A 88 -9.22 -4.29 -7.53
C ASP A 88 -9.96 -4.00 -8.84
N LYS A 89 -9.76 -2.79 -9.39
CA LYS A 89 -10.36 -2.33 -10.64
C LYS A 89 -9.42 -2.55 -11.82
N GLY A 90 -9.98 -2.75 -13.00
CA GLY A 90 -9.21 -2.99 -14.22
C GLY A 90 -10.05 -2.87 -15.49
N HIS A 91 -9.43 -3.21 -16.62
CA HIS A 91 -10.14 -3.39 -17.89
C HIS A 91 -10.69 -4.81 -17.99
N TYR A 92 -11.87 -4.97 -18.59
CA TYR A 92 -12.44 -6.28 -18.90
C TYR A 92 -12.11 -6.62 -20.35
N ASP A 93 -11.65 -7.84 -20.60
CA ASP A 93 -11.55 -8.35 -21.96
C ASP A 93 -12.91 -8.88 -22.48
N ILE A 94 -12.93 -9.33 -23.73
CA ILE A 94 -14.12 -9.90 -24.39
C ILE A 94 -14.65 -11.17 -23.71
N HIS A 95 -13.86 -11.80 -22.84
CA HIS A 95 -14.19 -13.00 -22.07
C HIS A 95 -14.60 -12.69 -20.63
N GLY A 96 -14.63 -11.41 -20.24
CA GLY A 96 -14.96 -10.96 -18.90
C GLY A 96 -13.82 -11.10 -17.88
N VAL A 97 -12.59 -11.38 -18.33
CA VAL A 97 -11.40 -11.44 -17.48
C VAL A 97 -10.93 -10.02 -17.18
N VAL A 98 -10.70 -9.72 -15.90
CA VAL A 98 -10.18 -8.42 -15.47
C VAL A 98 -8.66 -8.39 -15.60
N THR A 99 -8.15 -7.35 -16.25
CA THR A 99 -6.74 -6.92 -16.20
C THR A 99 -6.64 -5.74 -15.22
N PRO A 100 -6.18 -5.96 -13.98
CA PRO A 100 -6.07 -4.93 -12.96
C PRO A 100 -5.26 -3.71 -13.41
N PHE A 101 -5.72 -2.51 -13.02
CA PHE A 101 -4.88 -1.32 -13.12
C PHE A 101 -3.62 -1.49 -12.25
N GLY A 102 -2.47 -1.09 -12.80
CA GLY A 102 -1.16 -1.31 -12.20
C GLY A 102 -0.54 -2.66 -12.55
N GLN A 103 -1.23 -3.53 -13.30
CA GLN A 103 -0.57 -4.67 -13.94
C GLN A 103 0.39 -4.17 -15.02
N LEU A 104 1.67 -4.50 -14.86
CA LEU A 104 2.72 -4.15 -15.81
C LEU A 104 3.13 -5.40 -16.60
N PRO A 105 3.54 -5.27 -17.87
CA PRO A 105 4.12 -6.37 -18.63
C PRO A 105 5.33 -6.98 -17.91
N THR A 106 5.54 -8.27 -18.10
CA THR A 106 6.75 -8.97 -17.64
C THR A 106 7.99 -8.26 -18.21
N ASN A 107 9.01 -8.07 -17.38
CA ASN A 107 10.25 -7.33 -17.71
C ASN A 107 10.10 -5.80 -17.85
N THR A 108 9.03 -5.21 -17.32
CA THR A 108 8.96 -3.75 -17.21
C THR A 108 10.13 -3.24 -16.36
N LEU A 109 10.95 -2.34 -16.93
CA LEU A 109 12.04 -1.68 -16.21
C LEU A 109 11.44 -0.75 -15.16
N LEU A 110 11.68 -1.07 -13.88
CA LEU A 110 11.37 -0.15 -12.79
C LEU A 110 12.36 1.02 -12.83
N ILE A 111 11.83 2.19 -13.16
CA ILE A 111 12.56 3.45 -13.04
C ILE A 111 12.44 3.97 -11.61
N ASP A 112 13.52 4.57 -11.12
CA ASP A 112 13.49 5.33 -9.88
C ASP A 112 12.92 6.72 -10.17
N ASP A 113 11.67 6.93 -9.81
CA ASP A 113 10.94 8.18 -10.03
C ASP A 113 10.89 9.07 -8.77
N TYR A 114 11.59 8.71 -7.71
CA TYR A 114 11.52 9.42 -6.43
C TYR A 114 12.91 9.94 -6.00
N PRO A 115 13.14 11.27 -6.05
CA PRO A 115 14.48 11.86 -5.99
C PRO A 115 15.10 11.92 -4.58
N PHE A 116 14.54 11.22 -3.59
CA PHE A 116 14.91 11.37 -2.17
C PHE A 116 15.48 10.09 -1.53
N TYR A 117 15.94 9.12 -2.33
CA TYR A 117 16.53 7.89 -1.78
C TYR A 117 17.97 8.05 -1.27
N ASP A 118 18.70 9.08 -1.70
CA ASP A 118 20.12 9.27 -1.42
C ASP A 118 20.41 10.46 -0.47
N GLN A 119 19.74 10.52 0.69
CA GLN A 119 20.11 11.42 1.80
C GLN A 119 20.09 10.70 3.14
#